data_AF-A0A2N1LF14-F1
#
_entry.id   AF-A0A2N1LF14-F1
#
_cell.length_a   1.000
_cell.length_b   1.000
_cell.length_c   1.000
_cell.angle_alpha   90.00
_cell.angle_beta   90.00
_cell.angle_gamma   90.00
#
_symmetry.space_group_name_H-M   'P 1'
#
loop_
_entity.id
_entity.type
_entity.pdbx_description
1 polymer ?
#
loop_
_entity_poly.entity_id
_entity_poly.type
_entity_poly.pdbx_seq_one_letter_code
_entity_poly.pdbx_strand_id
1 'polypeptide(L)'
;MIRRKPKVNDFKLILEQFLEKYNLSTESSPEQLSEHNKELDASLQDQNARKCVKDLLTRRKYSKEKKRAFLPDKRKEKLTIEKRAEYCANAGNKWNIHRHSMDLGPKNNDRKEVIASASRQYRFREELAKAGVDPEIINAYAKDPDLIRRSNK
;
A
#
# COMPACT_ATOMS: atom_id res chain seq x y z
N MET A 1 25.54 -9.16 6.10
CA MET A 1 24.83 -8.47 7.20
C MET A 1 23.39 -8.96 7.25
N ILE A 2 23.00 -9.70 8.29
CA ILE A 2 21.65 -10.26 8.43
C ILE A 2 20.75 -9.19 9.06
N ARG A 3 19.85 -8.56 8.28
CA ARG A 3 18.79 -7.70 8.83
C ARG A 3 17.84 -8.58 9.65
N ARG A 4 17.98 -8.56 10.97
CA ARG A 4 17.01 -9.18 11.88
C ARG A 4 15.68 -8.44 11.72
N LYS A 5 14.60 -9.18 11.44
CA LYS A 5 13.25 -8.62 11.49
C LYS A 5 12.99 -8.12 12.92
N PRO A 6 12.50 -6.88 13.10
CA PRO A 6 12.22 -6.39 14.43
C PRO A 6 11.13 -7.25 15.09
N LYS A 7 11.32 -7.65 16.34
CA LYS A 7 10.29 -8.30 17.16
C LYS A 7 9.17 -7.28 17.43
N VAL A 8 7.97 -7.74 17.80
CA VAL A 8 6.82 -6.87 18.14
C VAL A 8 7.17 -5.78 19.17
N ASN A 9 8.10 -6.09 20.10
CA ASN A 9 8.62 -5.13 21.09
C ASN A 9 9.40 -3.98 20.45
N ASP A 10 10.06 -4.21 19.31
CA ASP A 10 10.87 -3.21 18.63
C ASP A 10 10.00 -2.16 17.96
N PHE A 11 8.83 -2.53 17.41
CA PHE A 11 7.88 -1.55 16.84
C PHE A 11 7.22 -0.67 17.90
N LYS A 12 7.02 -1.22 19.12
CA LYS A 12 6.56 -0.43 20.27
C LYS A 12 7.61 0.61 20.65
N LEU A 13 8.87 0.20 20.75
CA LEU A 13 10.00 1.10 21.04
C LEU A 13 10.16 2.19 19.97
N ILE A 14 10.09 1.83 18.67
CA ILE A 14 10.14 2.80 17.57
C ILE A 14 9.03 3.84 17.71
N LEU A 15 7.79 3.41 17.96
CA LEU A 15 6.67 4.34 18.15
C LEU A 15 6.88 5.24 19.38
N GLU A 16 7.36 4.70 20.49
CA GLU A 16 7.59 5.46 21.74
C GLU A 16 8.68 6.52 21.57
N GLN A 17 9.84 6.13 21.04
CA GLN A 17 10.93 7.06 20.75
C GLN A 17 10.50 8.15 19.78
N PHE A 18 9.68 7.81 18.78
CA PHE A 18 9.19 8.77 17.81
C PHE A 18 8.22 9.79 18.43
N LEU A 19 7.30 9.32 19.28
CA LEU A 19 6.37 10.18 19.99
C LEU A 19 7.10 11.12 20.95
N GLU A 20 8.10 10.60 21.68
CA GLU A 20 8.92 11.40 22.59
C GLU A 20 9.75 12.45 21.85
N LYS A 21 10.43 12.06 20.76
CA LYS A 21 11.25 12.95 19.94
C LYS A 21 10.48 14.19 19.46
N TYR A 22 9.21 14.03 19.13
CA TYR A 22 8.36 15.10 18.58
C TYR A 22 7.33 15.65 19.58
N ASN A 23 7.40 15.26 20.86
CA ASN A 23 6.42 15.63 21.89
C ASN A 23 4.97 15.34 21.47
N LEU A 24 4.76 14.24 20.75
CA LEU A 24 3.46 13.84 20.24
C LEU A 24 2.73 12.96 21.25
N SER A 25 1.43 13.16 21.37
CA SER A 25 0.57 12.41 22.29
C SER A 25 -0.82 12.18 21.68
N THR A 26 -1.73 11.62 22.48
CA THR A 26 -3.14 11.50 22.10
C THR A 26 -3.83 12.85 21.98
N GLU A 27 -3.28 13.90 22.59
CA GLU A 27 -3.82 15.26 22.54
C GLU A 27 -3.40 16.01 21.28
N SER A 28 -2.25 15.67 20.68
CA SER A 28 -1.75 16.29 19.46
C SER A 28 -2.79 16.32 18.33
N SER A 29 -2.84 17.43 17.59
CA SER A 29 -3.76 17.58 16.48
C SER A 29 -3.39 16.63 15.32
N PRO A 30 -4.34 16.29 14.42
CA PRO A 30 -4.01 15.55 13.20
C PRO A 30 -2.89 16.21 12.38
N GLU A 31 -2.84 17.53 12.32
CA GLU A 31 -1.83 18.30 11.58
C GLU A 31 -0.43 18.05 12.16
N GLN A 32 -0.28 18.19 13.48
CA GLN A 32 0.98 17.92 14.19
C GLN A 32 1.46 16.47 13.99
N LEU A 33 0.53 15.52 14.00
CA LEU A 33 0.85 14.12 13.72
C LEU A 33 1.25 13.90 12.25
N SER A 34 0.61 14.61 11.32
CA SER A 34 0.88 14.47 9.89
C SER A 34 2.24 15.04 9.47
N GLU A 35 2.75 16.04 10.19
CA GLU A 35 4.02 16.69 9.92
C GLU A 35 5.19 15.70 9.86
N HIS A 36 5.16 14.71 10.76
CA HIS A 36 6.23 13.72 10.90
C HIS A 36 5.87 12.34 10.30
N ASN A 37 4.75 12.22 9.58
CA ASN A 37 4.29 10.93 9.09
C ASN A 37 5.27 10.26 8.11
N LYS A 38 6.00 11.03 7.28
CA LYS A 38 6.95 10.51 6.29
C LYS A 38 8.15 9.83 6.96
N GLU A 39 8.62 10.38 8.07
CA GLU A 39 9.76 9.84 8.81
C GLU A 39 9.37 8.56 9.58
N LEU A 40 8.19 8.57 10.19
CA LEU A 40 7.64 7.35 10.79
C LEU A 40 7.45 6.26 9.73
N ASP A 41 6.92 6.62 8.57
CA ASP A 41 6.70 5.71 7.45
C ASP A 41 8.00 5.11 6.90
N ALA A 42 9.07 5.90 6.81
CA ALA A 42 10.41 5.44 6.42
C ALA A 42 11.03 4.49 7.46
N SER A 43 10.72 4.69 8.74
CA SER A 43 11.16 3.80 9.82
C SER A 43 10.43 2.45 9.82
N LEU A 44 9.25 2.38 9.18
CA LEU A 44 8.42 1.18 9.07
C LEU A 44 8.60 0.53 7.69
N GLN A 45 9.72 -0.20 7.54
CA GLN A 45 10.16 -0.80 6.27
C GLN A 45 9.20 -1.84 5.67
N ASP A 46 8.28 -2.42 6.46
CA ASP A 46 7.34 -3.42 5.98
C ASP A 46 5.87 -3.18 6.42
N GLN A 47 4.95 -3.83 5.73
CA GLN A 47 3.50 -3.68 5.97
C GLN A 47 3.05 -4.25 7.33
N ASN A 48 3.75 -5.27 7.85
CA ASN A 48 3.43 -5.84 9.16
C ASN A 48 3.82 -4.87 10.27
N ALA A 49 4.96 -4.19 10.14
CA ALA A 49 5.38 -3.11 11.03
C ALA A 49 4.32 -2.02 11.10
N ARG A 50 3.80 -1.57 9.95
CA ARG A 50 2.70 -0.59 9.90
C ARG A 50 1.43 -1.10 10.59
N LYS A 51 1.07 -2.38 10.40
CA LYS A 51 -0.08 -2.99 11.06
C LYS A 51 0.11 -2.99 12.59
N CYS A 52 1.28 -3.42 13.07
CA CYS A 52 1.61 -3.44 14.49
C CYS A 52 1.51 -2.05 15.13
N VAL A 53 2.09 -1.02 14.50
CA VAL A 53 2.01 0.36 15.00
C VAL A 53 0.56 0.87 15.00
N LYS A 54 -0.22 0.56 13.96
CA LYS A 54 -1.63 0.95 13.90
C LYS A 54 -2.49 0.29 15.01
N ASP A 55 -2.17 -0.95 15.35
CA ASP A 55 -2.80 -1.66 16.47
C ASP A 55 -2.40 -1.04 17.81
N LEU A 56 -1.12 -0.65 17.97
CA LEU A 56 -0.64 0.08 19.16
C LEU A 56 -1.34 1.44 19.32
N LEU A 57 -1.47 2.22 18.25
CA LEU A 57 -2.20 3.50 18.27
C LEU A 57 -3.66 3.30 18.68
N THR A 58 -4.28 2.19 18.26
CA THR A 58 -5.65 1.85 18.65
C THR A 58 -5.74 1.51 20.13
N ARG A 59 -4.78 0.76 20.68
CA ARG A 59 -4.69 0.48 22.13
C ARG A 59 -4.48 1.76 22.95
N ARG A 60 -3.75 2.74 22.40
CA ARG A 60 -3.55 4.08 22.98
C ARG A 60 -4.72 5.03 22.77
N LYS A 61 -5.86 4.55 22.27
CA LYS A 61 -7.09 5.35 22.07
C LYS A 61 -6.96 6.52 21.09
N TYR A 62 -6.01 6.49 20.15
CA TYR A 62 -6.00 7.46 19.06
C TYR A 62 -7.26 7.35 18.20
N SER A 63 -7.85 8.51 17.88
CA SER A 63 -9.01 8.60 17.00
C SER A 63 -8.70 8.07 15.60
N LYS A 64 -9.74 7.73 14.83
CA LYS A 64 -9.59 7.24 13.46
C LYS A 64 -8.88 8.25 12.56
N GLU A 65 -9.15 9.54 12.77
CA GLU A 65 -8.55 10.65 12.04
C GLU A 65 -7.07 10.81 12.38
N LYS A 66 -6.72 10.88 13.67
CA LYS A 66 -5.32 10.97 14.12
C LYS A 66 -4.48 9.79 13.62
N LYS A 67 -5.04 8.58 13.64
CA LYS A 67 -4.37 7.39 13.05
C LYS A 67 -4.13 7.51 11.55
N ARG A 68 -5.06 8.12 10.80
CA ARG A 68 -4.89 8.35 9.36
C ARG A 68 -3.88 9.44 9.06
N ALA A 69 -3.84 10.49 9.88
CA ALA A 69 -2.85 11.56 9.74
C ALA A 69 -1.44 11.05 10.01
N PHE A 70 -1.27 10.26 11.08
CA PHE A 70 0.03 9.77 11.54
C PHE A 70 0.56 8.59 10.72
N LEU A 71 -0.32 7.67 10.31
CA LEU A 71 -0.01 6.55 9.42
C LEU A 71 -1.01 6.52 8.25
N PRO A 72 -0.79 7.37 7.23
CA PRO A 72 -1.68 7.42 6.08
C PRO A 72 -1.72 6.08 5.35
N ASP A 73 -2.94 5.68 5.00
CA ASP A 73 -3.17 4.47 4.22
C ASP A 73 -2.89 4.77 2.74
N LYS A 74 -1.63 4.59 2.33
CA LYS A 74 -1.20 4.81 0.94
C LYS A 74 -1.94 3.95 -0.09
N ARG A 75 -2.67 2.91 0.36
CA ARG A 75 -3.55 2.10 -0.52
C ARG A 75 -4.76 2.89 -1.03
N LYS A 76 -5.13 3.97 -0.34
CA LYS A 76 -6.26 4.83 -0.70
C LYS A 76 -5.84 6.05 -1.52
N GLU A 77 -4.54 6.26 -1.68
CA GLU A 77 -4.05 7.27 -2.61
C GLU A 77 -4.44 6.83 -4.03
N LYS A 78 -5.03 7.74 -4.81
CA LYS A 78 -5.32 7.48 -6.23
C LYS A 78 -3.99 7.48 -6.99
N LEU A 79 -3.26 6.37 -6.89
CA LEU A 79 -2.03 6.16 -7.62
C LEU A 79 -2.35 5.96 -9.11
N THR A 80 -1.54 6.59 -9.96
CA THR A 80 -1.52 6.29 -11.40
C THR A 80 -1.06 4.84 -11.62
N ILE A 81 -1.26 4.32 -12.83
CA ILE A 81 -0.88 2.93 -13.15
C ILE A 81 0.63 2.74 -12.99
N GLU A 82 1.43 3.74 -13.38
CA GLU A 82 2.89 3.74 -13.27
C GLU A 82 3.33 3.69 -11.80
N LYS A 83 2.78 4.58 -10.95
CA LYS A 83 3.11 4.59 -9.51
C LYS A 83 2.71 3.29 -8.80
N ARG A 84 1.62 2.66 -9.23
CA ARG A 84 1.23 1.33 -8.71
C ARG A 84 2.27 0.28 -9.08
N ALA A 85 2.78 0.31 -10.31
CA ALA A 85 3.76 -0.66 -10.79
C ALA A 85 5.11 -0.50 -10.08
N GLU A 86 5.59 0.73 -9.96
CA GLU A 86 6.80 1.08 -9.21
C GLU A 86 6.71 0.62 -7.75
N TYR A 87 5.58 0.92 -7.08
CA TYR A 87 5.34 0.45 -5.72
C TYR A 87 5.38 -1.08 -5.63
N CYS A 88 4.75 -1.80 -6.56
CA CYS A 88 4.72 -3.26 -6.56
C CYS A 88 6.11 -3.87 -6.76
N ALA A 89 6.92 -3.31 -7.65
CA ALA A 89 8.30 -3.73 -7.89
C ALA A 89 9.15 -3.56 -6.61
N ASN A 90 9.02 -2.40 -5.95
CA ASN A 90 9.79 -2.10 -4.75
C ASN A 90 9.33 -2.87 -3.50
N ALA A 91 8.03 -3.16 -3.37
CA ALA A 91 7.48 -3.79 -2.18
C ALA A 91 7.81 -5.29 -2.06
N GLY A 92 8.22 -5.95 -3.14
CA GLY A 92 8.56 -7.39 -3.16
C GLY A 92 7.43 -8.34 -2.75
N ASN A 93 6.17 -7.86 -2.72
CA ASN A 93 5.01 -8.65 -2.29
C ASN A 93 4.01 -8.84 -3.44
N LYS A 94 3.94 -10.06 -3.96
CA LYS A 94 3.04 -10.48 -5.04
C LYS A 94 1.55 -10.22 -4.77
N TRP A 95 1.12 -10.20 -3.51
CA TRP A 95 -0.27 -9.87 -3.17
C TRP A 95 -0.63 -8.41 -3.42
N ASN A 96 0.36 -7.49 -3.43
CA ASN A 96 0.13 -6.10 -3.81
C ASN A 96 -0.20 -5.98 -5.29
N ILE A 97 0.48 -6.76 -6.15
CA ILE A 97 0.22 -6.82 -7.59
C ILE A 97 -1.23 -7.25 -7.84
N HIS A 98 -1.66 -8.33 -7.20
CA HIS A 98 -3.01 -8.85 -7.35
C HIS A 98 -4.07 -7.81 -6.94
N ARG A 99 -3.92 -7.21 -5.76
CA ARG A 99 -4.84 -6.18 -5.28
C ARG A 99 -4.91 -4.99 -6.23
N HIS A 100 -3.77 -4.47 -6.68
CA HIS A 100 -3.74 -3.32 -7.57
C HIS A 100 -4.33 -3.64 -8.96
N SER A 101 -4.19 -4.87 -9.46
CA SER A 101 -4.86 -5.31 -10.69
C SER A 101 -6.39 -5.38 -10.50
N MET A 102 -6.87 -5.95 -9.38
CA MET A 102 -8.30 -5.97 -9.07
C MET A 102 -8.91 -4.57 -8.97
N ASP A 103 -8.21 -3.64 -8.31
CA ASP A 103 -8.63 -2.24 -8.20
C ASP A 103 -8.74 -1.51 -9.56
N LEU A 104 -8.07 -2.03 -10.60
CA LEU A 104 -8.17 -1.52 -11.98
C LEU A 104 -9.27 -2.20 -12.82
N GLY A 105 -9.91 -3.23 -12.25
CA GLY A 105 -10.99 -3.99 -12.88
C GLY A 105 -12.27 -3.18 -13.11
N PRO A 106 -13.27 -3.80 -13.74
CA PRO A 106 -14.52 -3.14 -14.10
C PRO A 106 -15.36 -2.80 -12.89
N LYS A 107 -15.86 -1.56 -12.85
CA LYS A 107 -16.78 -1.08 -11.80
C LYS A 107 -18.21 -1.59 -11.99
N ASN A 108 -18.57 -1.90 -13.23
CA ASN A 108 -19.87 -2.45 -13.61
C ASN A 108 -19.71 -3.33 -14.85
N ASN A 109 -20.79 -3.99 -15.26
CA ASN A 109 -20.78 -4.92 -16.40
C ASN A 109 -21.02 -4.24 -17.76
N ASP A 110 -20.97 -2.90 -17.84
CA ASP A 110 -21.09 -2.18 -19.10
C ASP A 110 -19.92 -2.54 -20.02
N ARG A 111 -20.21 -2.76 -21.31
CA ARG A 111 -19.19 -3.21 -22.28
C ARG A 111 -18.03 -2.22 -22.40
N LYS A 112 -18.30 -0.91 -22.41
CA LYS A 112 -17.25 0.11 -22.51
C LYS A 112 -16.38 0.11 -21.26
N GLU A 113 -16.97 -0.06 -20.08
CA GLU A 113 -16.22 -0.15 -18.83
C GLU A 113 -15.38 -1.43 -18.75
N VAL A 114 -15.91 -2.57 -19.21
CA VAL A 114 -15.16 -3.83 -19.31
C VAL A 114 -13.93 -3.68 -20.21
N ILE A 115 -14.09 -3.09 -21.40
CA ILE A 115 -12.98 -2.83 -22.34
C ILE A 115 -11.96 -1.86 -21.72
N ALA A 116 -12.41 -0.75 -21.13
CA ALA A 116 -11.55 0.21 -20.49
C ALA A 116 -10.76 -0.42 -19.32
N SER A 117 -11.40 -1.31 -18.56
CA SER A 117 -10.76 -2.02 -17.44
C SER A 117 -9.71 -3.01 -17.91
N ALA A 118 -10.01 -3.78 -18.96
CA ALA A 118 -9.04 -4.68 -19.58
C ALA A 118 -7.82 -3.91 -20.08
N SER A 119 -8.04 -2.74 -20.70
CA SER A 119 -6.96 -1.84 -21.13
C SER A 119 -6.12 -1.33 -19.95
N ARG A 120 -6.74 -0.91 -18.84
CA ARG A 120 -6.02 -0.49 -17.61
C ARG A 120 -5.17 -1.62 -17.03
N GLN A 121 -5.71 -2.84 -16.93
CA GLN A 121 -4.96 -4.00 -16.44
C GLN A 121 -3.85 -4.43 -17.41
N TYR A 122 -4.06 -4.29 -18.72
CA TYR A 122 -3.01 -4.52 -19.71
C TYR A 122 -1.84 -3.54 -19.52
N ARG A 123 -2.13 -2.23 -19.48
CA ARG A 123 -1.10 -1.19 -19.25
C ARG A 123 -0.38 -1.39 -17.91
N PHE A 124 -1.09 -1.81 -16.87
CA PHE A 124 -0.47 -2.11 -15.58
C PHE A 124 0.56 -3.24 -15.66
N ARG A 125 0.29 -4.29 -16.44
CA ARG A 125 1.25 -5.39 -16.66
C ARG A 125 2.48 -4.93 -17.42
N GLU A 126 2.32 -4.05 -18.42
CA GLU A 126 3.44 -3.45 -19.13
C GLU A 126 4.33 -2.61 -18.20
N GLU A 127 3.73 -1.79 -17.35
CA GLU A 127 4.48 -0.98 -16.38
C GLU A 127 5.18 -1.85 -15.31
N LEU A 128 4.57 -2.96 -14.87
CA LEU A 128 5.23 -3.92 -13.97
C LEU A 128 6.47 -4.56 -14.62
N ALA A 129 6.37 -4.92 -15.90
CA ALA A 129 7.50 -5.48 -16.65
C ALA A 129 8.62 -4.44 -16.80
N LYS A 130 8.29 -3.19 -17.13
CA LYS A 130 9.25 -2.07 -17.18
C LYS A 130 9.92 -1.82 -15.82
N ALA A 131 9.19 -1.99 -14.73
CA ALA A 131 9.70 -1.87 -13.37
C ALA A 131 10.51 -3.10 -12.90
N GLY A 132 10.74 -4.10 -13.76
CA GLY A 132 11.60 -5.25 -13.47
C GLY A 132 10.92 -6.39 -12.70
N VAL A 133 9.59 -6.44 -12.65
CA VAL A 133 8.87 -7.56 -12.03
C VAL A 133 8.92 -8.78 -12.96
N ASP A 134 9.17 -9.94 -12.36
CA ASP A 134 9.23 -11.22 -13.07
C ASP A 134 7.94 -11.48 -13.89
N PRO A 135 8.04 -11.77 -15.20
CA PRO A 135 6.91 -12.11 -16.05
C PRO A 135 6.02 -13.24 -15.52
N GLU A 136 6.56 -14.25 -14.83
CA GLU A 136 5.78 -15.32 -14.22
C GLU A 136 4.87 -14.78 -13.11
N ILE A 137 5.40 -13.89 -12.27
CA ILE A 137 4.63 -13.24 -11.20
C ILE A 137 3.54 -12.34 -11.81
N ILE A 138 3.87 -11.59 -12.86
CA ILE A 138 2.90 -10.74 -13.57
C ILE A 138 1.76 -11.59 -14.11
N ASN A 139 2.07 -12.68 -14.81
CA ASN A 139 1.08 -13.56 -15.40
C ASN A 139 0.21 -14.27 -14.35
N ALA A 140 0.78 -14.64 -13.21
CA ALA A 140 0.06 -15.31 -12.14
C ALA A 140 -0.86 -14.37 -11.35
N TYR A 141 -0.46 -13.12 -11.11
CA TYR A 141 -1.15 -12.24 -10.16
C TYR A 141 -1.85 -11.02 -10.78
N ALA A 142 -1.42 -10.55 -11.95
CA ALA A 142 -1.98 -9.36 -12.60
C ALA A 142 -2.90 -9.67 -13.78
N LYS A 143 -2.91 -10.92 -14.28
CA LYS A 143 -3.71 -11.33 -15.45
C LYS A 143 -5.09 -11.84 -15.00
N ASP A 144 -6.15 -11.30 -15.59
CA ASP A 144 -7.53 -11.79 -15.43
C ASP A 144 -8.02 -12.36 -16.77
N PRO A 145 -7.97 -13.70 -16.96
CA PRO A 145 -8.41 -14.34 -18.20
C PRO A 145 -9.89 -14.11 -18.52
N ASP A 146 -10.74 -14.03 -17.50
CA ASP A 146 -12.18 -13.83 -17.68
C ASP A 146 -12.50 -12.41 -18.11
N LEU A 147 -11.79 -11.41 -17.58
CA LEU A 147 -11.93 -10.04 -18.05
C LEU A 147 -11.48 -9.88 -19.50
N ILE A 148 -10.34 -10.48 -19.88
CA ILE A 148 -9.83 -10.47 -21.26
C ILE A 148 -10.84 -11.13 -22.22
N ARG A 149 -11.42 -12.26 -21.82
CA ARG A 149 -12.45 -12.93 -22.61
C ARG A 149 -13.69 -12.05 -22.80
N ARG A 150 -14.13 -11.35 -21.73
CA ARG A 150 -15.30 -10.47 -21.78
C ARG A 150 -15.05 -9.19 -22.59
N SER A 151 -13.83 -8.65 -22.59
CA SER A 151 -13.51 -7.45 -23.36
C SER A 151 -13.45 -7.69 -24.87
N ASN A 152 -13.20 -8.94 -25.28
CA ASN A 152 -13.08 -9.32 -26.68
C ASN A 152 -14.39 -9.83 -27.31
N LYS A 153 -15.48 -9.86 -26.53
CA LYS A 153 -16.84 -10.11 -27.05
C LYS A 153 -17.46 -8.83 -27.59
#